data_AF-A0A6A0HQB9-F1
#
_entry.id   AF-A0A6A0HQB9-F1
#
_cell.length_a   1.000
_cell.length_b   1.000
_cell.length_c   1.000
_cell.angle_alpha   90.00
_cell.angle_beta   90.00
_cell.angle_gamma   90.00
#
_symmetry.space_group_name_H-M   'P 1'
#
loop_
_entity.id
_entity.type
_entity.pdbx_description
1 polymer ?
#
loop_
_entity_poly.entity_id
_entity_poly.type
_entity_poly.pdbx_seq_one_letter_code
_entity_poly.pdbx_strand_id
1 'polypeptide(L)'
;MSVRHLKMRVTNIAKAVLFHCGFFGLLRILFPNKRAALLRYHAVVDAPDNFYTSPSISVSVREFERHVRYFARKYRVVSLDEVVDAVLAHRPLPKNAVVFTFDDGYADNLVAAKILKKYNATGIFYLTTNCIDRQEPLWLVEVNYLLERSTKTSFHVKVNGATYDLKLNTAKEREQAKRQVVKIIKSNDRNVRESVREQIRTQLAEAGWRETVERIMLNWDQVREMIADGMSIGGHTVTHLNLPNAAHQDAQNEITGSKLALEKKFGKPIRHFSVPNSGPYKYYNAAVKRMVGASGFVSSVTSAHGFVDANSDLLELKRIRTVPALHEVVATIELGKFSQNAALNNAQD
;
A
#
# COMPACT_ATOMS: atom_id res chain seq x y z
N MET A 1 -23.93 15.55 15.78
CA MET A 1 -23.31 14.34 15.18
C MET A 1 -24.10 13.97 13.92
N SER A 2 -23.48 13.89 12.74
CA SER A 2 -24.21 13.62 11.48
C SER A 2 -24.77 12.19 11.44
N VAL A 3 -25.94 11.99 10.81
CA VAL A 3 -26.57 10.66 10.58
C VAL A 3 -25.57 9.65 9.98
N ARG A 4 -24.69 10.11 9.09
CA ARG A 4 -23.61 9.28 8.52
C ARG A 4 -22.64 8.76 9.58
N HIS A 5 -22.26 9.59 10.54
CA HIS A 5 -21.35 9.20 11.63
C HIS A 5 -22.03 8.21 12.59
N LEU A 6 -23.31 8.42 12.89
CA LEU A 6 -24.09 7.48 13.70
C LEU A 6 -24.19 6.11 13.03
N LYS A 7 -24.55 6.07 11.73
CA LYS A 7 -24.63 4.82 10.96
C LYS A 7 -23.30 4.07 10.93
N MET A 8 -22.18 4.78 10.71
CA MET A 8 -20.84 4.17 10.77
C MET A 8 -20.53 3.58 12.15
N ARG A 9 -20.84 4.30 13.23
CA ARG A 9 -20.65 3.80 14.60
C ARG A 9 -21.48 2.55 14.89
N VAL A 10 -22.77 2.57 14.58
CA VAL A 10 -23.66 1.41 14.78
C VAL A 10 -23.17 0.20 13.98
N THR A 11 -22.79 0.42 12.71
CA THR A 11 -22.26 -0.66 11.86
C THR A 11 -20.98 -1.26 12.43
N ASN A 12 -20.08 -0.43 12.97
CA ASN A 12 -18.83 -0.91 13.55
C ASN A 12 -19.05 -1.64 14.89
N ILE A 13 -19.96 -1.18 15.73
CA ILE A 13 -20.36 -1.90 16.95
C ILE A 13 -20.95 -3.27 16.59
N ALA A 14 -21.84 -3.34 15.61
CA ALA A 14 -22.42 -4.60 15.16
C ALA A 14 -21.34 -5.58 14.66
N LYS A 15 -20.39 -5.12 13.83
CA LYS A 15 -19.25 -5.94 13.38
C LYS A 15 -18.42 -6.43 14.56
N ALA A 16 -18.15 -5.58 15.56
CA ALA A 16 -17.39 -5.97 16.74
C ALA A 16 -18.13 -7.05 17.55
N VAL A 17 -19.44 -6.91 17.77
CA VAL A 17 -20.27 -7.91 18.46
C VAL A 17 -20.22 -9.25 17.70
N LEU A 18 -20.46 -9.24 16.39
CA LEU A 18 -20.39 -10.44 15.54
C LEU A 18 -19.01 -11.10 15.56
N PHE A 19 -17.94 -10.29 15.62
CA PHE A 19 -16.58 -10.79 15.75
C PHE A 19 -16.36 -11.48 17.10
N HIS A 20 -16.76 -10.83 18.20
CA HIS A 20 -16.51 -11.33 19.56
C HIS A 20 -17.42 -12.50 19.95
N CYS A 21 -18.63 -12.62 19.40
CA CYS A 21 -19.51 -13.77 19.64
C CYS A 21 -19.16 -14.99 18.76
N GLY A 22 -18.14 -14.89 17.90
CA GLY A 22 -17.68 -16.00 17.07
C GLY A 22 -18.51 -16.24 15.79
N PHE A 23 -19.47 -15.38 15.46
CA PHE A 23 -20.29 -15.51 14.25
C PHE A 23 -19.45 -15.62 12.98
N PHE A 24 -18.42 -14.78 12.84
CA PHE A 24 -17.48 -14.87 11.71
C PHE A 24 -16.67 -16.16 11.68
N GLY A 25 -16.39 -16.75 12.84
CA GLY A 25 -15.78 -18.07 12.93
C GLY A 25 -16.71 -19.17 12.41
N LEU A 26 -17.99 -19.13 12.81
CA LEU A 26 -19.01 -20.05 12.32
C LEU A 26 -19.22 -19.90 10.81
N LEU A 27 -19.35 -18.67 10.30
CA LEU A 27 -19.48 -18.40 8.87
C LEU A 27 -18.31 -18.96 8.07
N ARG A 28 -17.09 -18.89 8.58
CA ARG A 28 -15.89 -19.41 7.91
C ARG A 28 -15.88 -20.94 7.84
N ILE A 29 -16.42 -21.61 8.86
CA ILE A 29 -16.55 -23.08 8.89
C ILE A 29 -17.65 -23.54 7.93
N LEU A 30 -18.83 -22.91 7.99
CA LEU A 30 -19.98 -23.27 7.15
C LEU A 30 -19.77 -22.91 5.68
N PHE A 31 -19.10 -21.78 5.41
CA PHE A 31 -18.89 -21.24 4.08
C PHE A 31 -17.41 -20.89 3.86
N PRO A 32 -16.52 -21.88 3.71
CA PRO A 32 -15.10 -21.60 3.50
C PRO A 32 -14.90 -20.81 2.22
N ASN A 33 -14.11 -19.72 2.31
CA ASN A 33 -13.79 -18.93 1.14
C ASN A 33 -12.78 -19.70 0.26
N LYS A 34 -13.11 -19.96 -1.00
CA LYS A 34 -12.21 -20.65 -1.96
C LYS A 34 -11.32 -19.68 -2.76
N ARG A 35 -11.30 -18.42 -2.35
CA ARG A 35 -10.52 -17.33 -2.95
C ARG A 35 -9.51 -16.81 -1.94
N ALA A 36 -8.44 -16.19 -2.41
CA ALA A 36 -7.41 -15.60 -1.56
C ALA A 36 -7.71 -14.12 -1.26
N ALA A 37 -7.53 -13.71 0.00
CA ALA A 37 -7.59 -12.32 0.42
C ALA A 37 -6.17 -11.76 0.59
N LEU A 38 -5.77 -10.85 -0.31
CA LEU A 38 -4.50 -10.12 -0.19
C LEU A 38 -4.71 -8.91 0.72
N LEU A 39 -4.13 -8.92 1.91
CA LEU A 39 -4.26 -7.89 2.93
C LEU A 39 -3.26 -6.75 2.65
N ARG A 40 -3.76 -5.54 2.36
CA ARG A 40 -2.92 -4.37 2.02
C ARG A 40 -2.58 -3.51 3.24
N TYR A 41 -1.33 -3.58 3.66
CA TYR A 41 -0.71 -2.69 4.66
C TYR A 41 0.27 -1.72 3.99
N HIS A 42 0.65 -0.64 4.68
CA HIS A 42 1.79 0.21 4.31
C HIS A 42 2.71 0.36 5.52
N ALA A 43 2.29 1.14 6.53
CA ALA A 43 3.07 1.37 7.75
C ALA A 43 2.49 0.65 8.97
N VAL A 44 3.37 0.10 9.81
CA VAL A 44 3.09 -0.53 11.11
C VAL A 44 3.77 0.27 12.21
N VAL A 45 3.12 1.37 12.63
CA VAL A 45 3.69 2.39 13.49
C VAL A 45 2.62 2.97 14.42
N ASP A 46 3.00 3.29 15.65
CA ASP A 46 2.11 3.91 16.62
C ASP A 46 1.94 5.41 16.36
N ALA A 47 0.76 5.95 16.66
CA ALA A 47 0.40 7.33 16.32
C ALA A 47 1.38 8.43 16.80
N PRO A 48 1.99 8.33 18.01
CA PRO A 48 2.98 9.31 18.45
C PRO A 48 4.22 9.39 17.54
N ASP A 49 4.61 8.26 16.95
CA ASP A 49 5.81 8.15 16.11
C ASP A 49 5.50 8.27 14.60
N ASN A 50 4.22 8.28 14.24
CA ASN A 50 3.77 8.34 12.85
C ASN A 50 3.63 9.79 12.35
N PHE A 51 4.75 10.39 11.98
CA PHE A 51 4.77 11.72 11.35
C PHE A 51 4.88 11.68 9.81
N TYR A 52 5.02 10.50 9.21
CA TYR A 52 5.34 10.33 7.79
C TYR A 52 4.21 9.72 6.97
N THR A 53 3.26 9.02 7.58
CA THR A 53 2.08 8.51 6.88
C THR A 53 0.78 9.12 7.41
N SER A 54 -0.34 8.77 6.77
CA SER A 54 -1.67 9.13 7.27
C SER A 54 -2.30 7.98 8.04
N PRO A 55 -3.21 8.24 9.00
CA PRO A 55 -3.99 7.21 9.69
C PRO A 55 -4.76 6.27 8.76
N SER A 56 -4.95 6.64 7.49
CA SER A 56 -5.65 5.85 6.49
C SER A 56 -4.80 4.72 5.87
N ILE A 57 -3.48 4.72 6.11
CA ILE A 57 -2.54 3.71 5.59
C ILE A 57 -1.58 3.18 6.66
N SER A 58 -1.78 3.55 7.92
CA SER A 58 -1.01 3.04 9.06
C SER A 58 -1.86 2.19 9.99
N VAL A 59 -1.23 1.21 10.63
CA VAL A 59 -1.81 0.44 11.74
C VAL A 59 -0.81 0.43 12.90
N SER A 60 -1.29 0.46 14.15
CA SER A 60 -0.40 0.36 15.31
C SER A 60 0.28 -1.00 15.38
N VAL A 61 1.44 -1.07 16.03
CA VAL A 61 2.19 -2.34 16.20
C VAL A 61 1.31 -3.37 16.92
N ARG A 62 0.60 -2.93 17.97
CA ARG A 62 -0.32 -3.78 18.75
C ARG A 62 -1.49 -4.30 17.91
N GLU A 63 -2.13 -3.46 17.10
CA GLU A 63 -3.25 -3.92 16.27
C GLU A 63 -2.75 -4.84 15.15
N PHE A 64 -1.62 -4.53 14.53
CA PHE A 64 -1.03 -5.40 13.52
C PHE A 64 -0.70 -6.79 14.09
N GLU A 65 -0.09 -6.87 15.28
CA GLU A 65 0.14 -8.15 15.93
C GLU A 65 -1.16 -8.91 16.23
N ARG A 66 -2.24 -8.21 16.62
CA ARG A 66 -3.57 -8.84 16.76
C ARG A 66 -4.06 -9.41 15.43
N HIS A 67 -3.84 -8.71 14.31
CA HIS A 67 -4.19 -9.19 12.98
C HIS A 67 -3.42 -10.47 12.67
N VAL A 68 -2.08 -10.43 12.74
CA VAL A 68 -1.22 -11.59 12.43
C VAL A 68 -1.60 -12.79 13.29
N ARG A 69 -1.72 -12.62 14.62
CA ARG A 69 -2.11 -13.70 15.53
C ARG A 69 -3.46 -14.31 15.19
N TYR A 70 -4.45 -13.49 14.81
CA TYR A 70 -5.77 -13.99 14.44
C TYR A 70 -5.73 -14.77 13.13
N PHE A 71 -5.13 -14.18 12.09
CA PHE A 71 -5.03 -14.78 10.77
C PHE A 71 -4.20 -16.07 10.79
N ALA A 72 -3.04 -16.09 11.45
CA ALA A 72 -2.22 -17.29 11.59
C ALA A 72 -2.94 -18.45 12.31
N ARG A 73 -3.87 -18.14 13.23
CA ARG A 73 -4.64 -19.17 13.97
C ARG A 73 -5.90 -19.63 13.25
N LYS A 74 -6.48 -18.81 12.37
CA LYS A 74 -7.85 -18.99 11.88
C LYS A 74 -7.99 -19.05 10.35
N TYR A 75 -6.94 -18.69 9.62
CA TYR A 75 -6.86 -18.71 8.17
C TYR A 75 -5.62 -19.48 7.73
N ARG A 76 -5.55 -19.80 6.44
CA ARG A 76 -4.34 -20.32 5.82
C ARG A 76 -3.51 -19.13 5.35
N VAL A 77 -2.49 -18.77 6.10
CA VAL A 77 -1.50 -17.77 5.65
C VAL A 77 -0.61 -18.43 4.59
N VAL A 78 -0.54 -17.84 3.40
CA VAL A 78 0.23 -18.35 2.26
C VAL A 78 1.10 -17.26 1.64
N SER A 79 2.12 -17.65 0.89
CA SER A 79 2.90 -16.71 0.09
C SER A 79 2.10 -16.25 -1.13
N LEU A 80 2.47 -15.10 -1.71
CA LEU A 80 1.88 -14.66 -2.97
C LEU A 80 2.24 -15.63 -4.12
N ASP A 81 3.43 -16.21 -4.11
CA ASP A 81 3.84 -17.23 -5.07
C ASP A 81 2.88 -18.43 -5.06
N GLU A 82 2.49 -18.94 -3.88
CA GLU A 82 1.55 -20.08 -3.79
C GLU A 82 0.20 -19.76 -4.45
N VAL A 83 -0.31 -18.53 -4.27
CA VAL A 83 -1.54 -18.07 -4.92
C VAL A 83 -1.36 -17.95 -6.43
N VAL A 84 -0.30 -17.27 -6.87
CA VAL A 84 -0.05 -17.01 -8.30
C VAL A 84 0.22 -18.32 -9.06
N ASP A 85 1.03 -19.22 -8.51
CA ASP A 85 1.34 -20.52 -9.11
C ASP A 85 0.11 -21.44 -9.15
N ALA A 86 -0.79 -21.35 -8.17
CA ALA A 86 -2.06 -22.07 -8.22
C ALA A 86 -2.98 -21.52 -9.34
N VAL A 87 -3.08 -20.20 -9.49
CA VAL A 87 -3.85 -19.58 -10.58
C VAL A 87 -3.26 -19.95 -11.95
N LEU A 88 -1.94 -19.84 -12.13
CA LEU A 88 -1.25 -20.22 -13.37
C LEU A 88 -1.44 -21.69 -13.73
N ALA A 89 -1.41 -22.58 -12.73
CA ALA A 89 -1.59 -24.01 -12.93
C ALA A 89 -3.07 -24.45 -12.95
N HIS A 90 -4.01 -23.49 -12.92
CA HIS A 90 -5.46 -23.76 -12.79
C HIS A 90 -5.81 -24.71 -11.63
N ARG A 91 -5.05 -24.63 -10.53
CA ARG A 91 -5.26 -25.43 -9.32
C ARG A 91 -6.16 -24.69 -8.33
N PRO A 92 -6.95 -25.41 -7.51
CA PRO A 92 -7.73 -24.79 -6.45
C PRO A 92 -6.85 -24.04 -5.45
N LEU A 93 -7.26 -22.82 -5.08
CA LEU A 93 -6.63 -22.06 -4.01
C LEU A 93 -6.94 -22.71 -2.64
N PRO A 94 -6.03 -22.59 -1.66
CA PRO A 94 -6.30 -23.02 -0.30
C PRO A 94 -7.54 -22.32 0.27
N LYS A 95 -8.39 -23.08 0.95
CA LYS A 95 -9.56 -22.51 1.62
C LYS A 95 -9.13 -21.50 2.69
N ASN A 96 -9.83 -20.38 2.75
CA ASN A 96 -9.58 -19.29 3.69
C ASN A 96 -8.13 -18.79 3.60
N ALA A 97 -7.59 -18.67 2.37
CA ALA A 97 -6.25 -18.17 2.14
C ALA A 97 -6.15 -16.66 2.39
N VAL A 98 -5.09 -16.24 3.09
CA VAL A 98 -4.73 -14.83 3.27
C VAL A 98 -3.25 -14.61 2.94
N VAL A 99 -2.95 -13.48 2.31
CA VAL A 99 -1.59 -13.06 1.97
C VAL A 99 -1.36 -11.69 2.58
N PHE A 100 -0.27 -11.51 3.33
CA PHE A 100 0.13 -10.19 3.82
C PHE A 100 0.92 -9.45 2.74
N THR A 101 0.51 -8.23 2.42
CA THR A 101 1.19 -7.37 1.44
C THR A 101 1.47 -5.99 2.04
N PHE A 102 2.67 -5.46 1.80
CA PHE A 102 3.12 -4.15 2.28
C PHE A 102 3.63 -3.33 1.11
N ASP A 103 3.11 -2.12 0.94
CA ASP A 103 3.61 -1.18 -0.06
C ASP A 103 4.67 -0.25 0.54
N ASP A 104 5.34 0.52 -0.31
CA ASP A 104 6.29 1.60 0.00
C ASP A 104 7.70 1.18 0.48
N GLY A 105 7.81 0.28 1.46
CA GLY A 105 9.09 -0.14 2.04
C GLY A 105 9.58 0.76 3.19
N TYR A 106 8.67 1.17 4.07
CA TYR A 106 9.00 1.94 5.29
C TYR A 106 9.83 1.11 6.28
N ALA A 107 10.71 1.76 7.06
CA ALA A 107 11.59 1.09 8.02
C ALA A 107 10.82 0.25 9.06
N ASP A 108 9.62 0.68 9.44
CA ASP A 108 8.73 -0.05 10.35
C ASP A 108 8.28 -1.42 9.81
N ASN A 109 8.43 -1.66 8.50
CA ASN A 109 8.16 -2.95 7.89
C ASN A 109 9.08 -4.06 8.41
N LEU A 110 10.25 -3.72 8.97
CA LEU A 110 11.06 -4.69 9.71
C LEU A 110 10.31 -5.21 10.96
N VAL A 111 9.64 -4.32 11.71
CA VAL A 111 8.81 -4.72 12.86
C VAL A 111 7.67 -5.62 12.39
N ALA A 112 7.03 -5.28 11.28
CA ALA A 112 5.99 -6.10 10.68
C ALA A 112 6.50 -7.50 10.31
N ALA A 113 7.67 -7.60 9.67
CA ALA A 113 8.31 -8.86 9.33
C ALA A 113 8.64 -9.71 10.56
N LYS A 114 9.20 -9.10 11.62
CA LYS A 114 9.47 -9.80 12.89
C LYS A 114 8.21 -10.36 13.53
N ILE A 115 7.11 -9.61 13.50
CA ILE A 115 5.81 -10.07 13.99
C ILE A 115 5.31 -11.23 13.13
N LEU A 116 5.39 -11.15 11.79
CA LEU A 116 5.01 -12.27 10.92
C LEU A 116 5.80 -13.54 11.25
N LYS A 117 7.13 -13.43 11.35
CA LYS A 117 8.01 -14.54 11.74
C LYS A 117 7.62 -15.15 13.09
N LYS A 118 7.35 -14.32 14.11
CA LYS A 118 6.93 -14.77 15.46
C LYS A 118 5.72 -15.70 15.43
N TYR A 119 4.83 -15.55 14.46
CA TYR A 119 3.63 -16.39 14.31
C TYR A 119 3.73 -17.40 13.16
N ASN A 120 4.94 -17.71 12.66
CA ASN A 120 5.19 -18.59 11.51
C ASN A 120 4.38 -18.18 10.26
N ALA A 121 4.19 -16.87 10.09
CA ALA A 121 3.53 -16.27 8.93
C ALA A 121 4.58 -15.71 7.96
N THR A 122 4.17 -15.52 6.71
CA THR A 122 4.96 -14.87 5.66
C THR A 122 4.18 -13.69 5.07
N GLY A 123 4.87 -12.84 4.33
CA GLY A 123 4.31 -11.70 3.61
C GLY A 123 5.24 -11.23 2.49
N ILE A 124 4.71 -10.38 1.63
CA ILE A 124 5.48 -9.73 0.56
C ILE A 124 5.56 -8.22 0.79
N PHE A 125 6.76 -7.67 0.62
CA PHE A 125 7.06 -6.25 0.77
C PHE A 125 7.46 -5.65 -0.58
N TYR A 126 6.69 -4.70 -1.08
CA TYR A 126 6.94 -4.02 -2.34
C TYR A 126 7.80 -2.78 -2.07
N LEU A 127 8.99 -2.74 -2.69
CA LEU A 127 10.03 -1.78 -2.35
C LEU A 127 10.17 -0.70 -3.42
N THR A 128 10.13 0.57 -3.01
CA THR A 128 10.54 1.70 -3.85
C THR A 128 12.07 1.84 -3.81
N THR A 129 12.73 1.33 -4.85
CA THR A 129 14.16 0.97 -4.75
C THR A 129 15.09 2.14 -4.49
N ASN A 130 14.85 3.31 -5.10
CA ASN A 130 15.74 4.45 -4.94
C ASN A 130 15.56 5.16 -3.60
N CYS A 131 14.37 5.09 -3.01
CA CYS A 131 14.13 5.61 -1.66
C CYS A 131 14.94 4.82 -0.62
N ILE A 132 15.03 3.50 -0.78
CA ILE A 132 15.89 2.64 0.05
C ILE A 132 17.37 2.88 -0.28
N ASP A 133 17.73 2.94 -1.57
CA ASP A 133 19.14 3.05 -1.97
C ASP A 133 19.79 4.36 -1.57
N ARG A 134 19.04 5.47 -1.65
CA ARG A 134 19.52 6.81 -1.28
C ARG A 134 19.19 7.20 0.16
N GLN A 135 18.50 6.33 0.90
CA GLN A 135 17.92 6.66 2.21
C GLN A 135 17.08 7.95 2.15
N GLU A 136 16.33 8.13 1.06
CA GLU A 136 15.46 9.28 0.86
C GLU A 136 14.00 8.88 1.13
N PRO A 137 13.21 9.70 1.83
CA PRO A 137 11.79 9.42 2.02
C PRO A 137 11.04 9.46 0.68
N LEU A 138 9.85 8.87 0.63
CA LEU A 138 8.94 9.09 -0.49
C LEU A 138 8.66 10.60 -0.66
N TRP A 139 8.48 11.05 -1.89
CA TRP A 139 8.19 12.47 -2.18
C TRP A 139 7.02 13.03 -1.36
N LEU A 140 6.00 12.20 -1.07
CA LEU A 140 4.83 12.61 -0.30
C LEU A 140 5.18 12.87 1.17
N VAL A 141 6.02 12.02 1.74
CA VAL A 141 6.51 12.16 3.13
C VAL A 141 7.30 13.46 3.25
N GLU A 142 8.23 13.68 2.33
CA GLU A 142 9.05 14.88 2.28
C GLU A 142 8.20 16.16 2.21
N VAL A 143 7.31 16.25 1.22
CA VAL A 143 6.42 17.41 1.03
C VAL A 143 5.57 17.63 2.28
N ASN A 144 4.96 16.57 2.82
CA ASN A 144 4.13 16.70 4.01
C ASN A 144 4.92 17.15 5.23
N TYR A 145 6.14 16.65 5.41
CA TYR A 145 7.02 17.03 6.50
C TYR A 145 7.39 18.51 6.41
N LEU A 146 7.86 18.97 5.25
CA LEU A 146 8.26 20.38 5.04
C LEU A 146 7.07 21.33 5.27
N LEU A 147 5.89 20.97 4.76
CA LEU A 147 4.67 21.79 4.94
C LEU A 147 4.17 21.77 6.40
N GLU A 148 4.39 20.70 7.16
CA GLU A 148 3.94 20.61 8.55
C GLU A 148 4.91 21.28 9.53
N ARG A 149 6.21 21.13 9.30
CA ARG A 149 7.26 21.55 10.23
C ARG A 149 7.83 22.93 9.95
N SER A 150 7.61 23.49 8.76
CA SER A 150 8.17 24.81 8.44
C SER A 150 7.66 25.91 9.38
N THR A 151 8.58 26.77 9.80
CA THR A 151 8.31 28.02 10.52
C THR A 151 7.80 29.15 9.61
N LYS A 152 7.84 28.99 8.28
CA LYS A 152 7.31 29.98 7.34
C LYS A 152 5.78 30.02 7.38
N THR A 153 5.22 31.20 7.13
CA THR A 153 3.76 31.43 7.09
C THR A 153 3.14 31.21 5.72
N SER A 154 3.97 31.15 4.67
CA SER A 154 3.56 30.87 3.29
C SER A 154 4.73 30.47 2.40
N PHE A 155 4.42 29.90 1.25
CA PHE A 155 5.34 29.63 0.15
C PHE A 155 4.58 29.72 -1.17
N HIS A 156 5.30 29.66 -2.29
CA HIS A 156 4.68 29.59 -3.60
C HIS A 156 5.29 28.48 -4.45
N VAL A 157 4.52 27.94 -5.40
CA VAL A 157 5.04 27.03 -6.43
C VAL A 157 4.62 27.50 -7.81
N LYS A 158 5.52 27.43 -8.78
CA LYS A 158 5.30 27.74 -10.18
C LYS A 158 5.18 26.45 -10.97
N VAL A 159 4.09 26.30 -11.71
CA VAL A 159 3.80 25.14 -12.55
C VAL A 159 3.20 25.62 -13.86
N ASN A 160 3.83 25.26 -14.99
CA ASN A 160 3.36 25.58 -16.35
C ASN A 160 2.97 27.06 -16.53
N GLY A 161 3.79 27.98 -15.97
CA GLY A 161 3.56 29.43 -16.03
C GLY A 161 2.59 30.01 -14.99
N ALA A 162 1.82 29.19 -14.29
CA ALA A 162 0.96 29.63 -13.19
C ALA A 162 1.70 29.63 -11.85
N THR A 163 1.42 30.62 -11.00
CA THR A 163 1.93 30.69 -9.61
C THR A 163 0.82 30.34 -8.64
N TYR A 164 1.13 29.50 -7.65
CA TYR A 164 0.22 29.10 -6.58
C TYR A 164 0.79 29.53 -5.23
N ASP A 165 0.18 30.54 -4.62
CA ASP A 165 0.52 31.01 -3.28
C ASP A 165 -0.23 30.22 -2.21
N LEU A 166 0.50 29.67 -1.25
CA LEU A 166 0.00 28.72 -0.26
C LEU A 166 0.32 29.20 1.16
N LYS A 167 -0.70 29.24 2.01
CA LYS A 167 -0.58 29.68 3.42
C LYS A 167 -0.32 28.49 4.36
N LEU A 168 0.38 28.77 5.46
CA LEU A 168 0.82 27.79 6.46
C LEU A 168 0.59 28.26 7.92
N ASN A 169 -0.22 29.30 8.16
CA ASN A 169 -0.38 29.89 9.51
C ASN A 169 -1.17 28.98 10.46
N THR A 170 -2.12 28.20 9.93
CA THR A 170 -2.99 27.33 10.73
C THR A 170 -2.93 25.89 10.25
N ALA A 171 -3.29 24.93 11.13
CA ALA A 171 -3.39 23.52 10.75
C ALA A 171 -4.35 23.29 9.56
N LYS A 172 -5.43 24.08 9.46
CA LYS A 172 -6.37 24.01 8.34
C LYS A 172 -5.73 24.48 7.03
N GLU A 173 -4.96 25.56 7.06
CA GLU A 173 -4.23 26.07 5.89
C GLU A 173 -3.14 25.10 5.45
N ARG A 174 -2.39 24.51 6.39
CA ARG A 174 -1.38 23.47 6.10
C ARG A 174 -2.01 22.26 5.42
N GLU A 175 -3.15 21.78 5.91
CA GLU A 175 -3.90 20.69 5.29
C GLU A 175 -4.41 21.05 3.88
N GLN A 176 -4.86 22.29 3.66
CA GLN A 176 -5.24 22.78 2.34
C GLN A 176 -4.05 22.83 1.38
N ALA A 177 -2.91 23.37 1.84
CA ALA A 177 -1.67 23.43 1.06
C ALA A 177 -1.19 22.03 0.67
N LYS A 178 -1.17 21.07 1.61
CA LYS A 178 -0.84 19.66 1.35
C LYS A 178 -1.73 19.08 0.26
N ARG A 179 -3.05 19.23 0.37
CA ARG A 179 -4.00 18.74 -0.65
C ARG A 179 -3.75 19.35 -2.01
N GLN A 180 -3.46 20.66 -2.07
CA GLN A 180 -3.22 21.36 -3.32
C GLN A 180 -1.90 20.92 -3.97
N VAL A 181 -0.80 20.85 -3.22
CA VAL A 181 0.50 20.37 -3.72
C VAL A 181 0.41 18.90 -4.15
N VAL A 182 -0.21 18.04 -3.36
CA VAL A 182 -0.40 16.62 -3.71
C VAL A 182 -1.24 16.49 -4.98
N LYS A 183 -2.29 17.31 -5.15
CA LYS A 183 -3.09 17.34 -6.39
C LYS A 183 -2.24 17.75 -7.59
N ILE A 184 -1.43 18.81 -7.45
CA ILE A 184 -0.50 19.28 -8.48
C ILE A 184 0.46 18.15 -8.86
N ILE A 185 1.24 17.62 -7.92
CA ILE A 185 2.23 16.56 -8.17
C ILE A 185 1.58 15.33 -8.78
N LYS A 186 0.45 14.86 -8.23
CA LYS A 186 -0.19 13.65 -8.72
C LYS A 186 -0.80 13.79 -10.11
N SER A 187 -1.06 15.01 -10.59
CA SER A 187 -1.71 15.25 -11.89
C SER A 187 -0.73 15.68 -12.99
N ASN A 188 0.58 15.65 -12.73
CA ASN A 188 1.60 16.02 -13.70
C ASN A 188 2.69 14.94 -13.80
N ASP A 189 3.59 15.13 -14.76
CA ASP A 189 4.70 14.23 -15.02
C ASP A 189 5.83 14.34 -13.97
N ARG A 190 6.92 13.61 -14.23
CA ARG A 190 8.11 13.57 -13.38
C ARG A 190 8.78 14.94 -13.26
N ASN A 191 8.91 15.68 -14.37
CA ASN A 191 9.64 16.95 -14.40
C ASN A 191 8.93 18.01 -13.55
N VAL A 192 7.61 18.10 -13.67
CA VAL A 192 6.81 18.99 -12.82
C VAL A 192 6.88 18.55 -11.37
N ARG A 193 6.81 17.24 -11.07
CA ARG A 193 6.97 16.74 -9.70
C ARG A 193 8.30 17.19 -9.09
N GLU A 194 9.42 16.95 -9.78
CA GLU A 194 10.75 17.31 -9.26
C GLU A 194 10.92 18.81 -9.11
N SER A 195 10.45 19.60 -10.08
CA SER A 195 10.47 21.07 -9.98
C SER A 195 9.68 21.57 -8.77
N VAL A 196 8.47 21.05 -8.53
CA VAL A 196 7.66 21.43 -7.37
C VAL A 196 8.33 21.03 -6.06
N ARG A 197 8.90 19.82 -5.96
CA ARG A 197 9.66 19.38 -4.77
C ARG A 197 10.82 20.33 -4.49
N GLU A 198 11.60 20.69 -5.50
CA GLU A 198 12.76 21.55 -5.35
C GLU A 198 12.40 22.98 -4.93
N GLN A 199 11.32 23.53 -5.50
CA GLN A 199 10.79 24.83 -5.08
C GLN A 199 10.32 24.84 -3.62
N ILE A 200 9.70 23.75 -3.16
CA ILE A 200 9.29 23.59 -1.76
C ILE A 200 10.51 23.49 -0.85
N ARG A 201 11.50 22.65 -1.19
CA ARG A 201 12.75 22.54 -0.44
C ARG A 201 13.45 23.88 -0.29
N THR A 202 13.65 24.60 -1.39
CA THR A 202 14.37 25.87 -1.41
C THR A 202 13.74 26.91 -0.48
N GLN A 203 12.41 26.89 -0.32
CA GLN A 203 11.69 27.87 0.51
C GLN A 203 11.48 27.42 1.96
N LEU A 204 11.30 26.11 2.19
CA LEU A 204 10.79 25.59 3.46
C LEU A 204 11.77 24.70 4.23
N ALA A 205 12.84 24.21 3.60
CA ALA A 205 13.81 23.37 4.27
C ALA A 205 14.58 24.15 5.34
N GLU A 206 14.60 23.60 6.55
CA GLU A 206 15.39 24.09 7.68
C GLU A 206 16.56 23.14 7.95
N ALA A 207 17.62 23.58 8.61
CA ALA A 207 18.75 22.72 8.95
C ALA A 207 18.29 21.49 9.74
N GLY A 208 18.82 20.30 9.43
CA GLY A 208 18.46 19.05 10.15
C GLY A 208 17.22 18.31 9.61
N TRP A 209 16.54 18.83 8.57
CA TRP A 209 15.30 18.21 8.08
C TRP A 209 15.54 16.82 7.47
N ARG A 210 16.69 16.61 6.80
CA ARG A 210 17.03 15.36 6.11
C ARG A 210 17.27 14.23 7.10
N GLU A 211 18.04 14.52 8.14
CA GLU A 211 18.39 13.61 9.22
C GLU A 211 17.13 13.08 9.93
N THR A 212 16.08 13.90 10.00
CA THR A 212 14.78 13.52 10.56
C THR A 212 14.05 12.49 9.69
N VAL A 213 14.18 12.57 8.36
CA VAL A 213 13.39 11.78 7.41
C VAL A 213 14.15 10.62 6.75
N GLU A 214 15.49 10.60 6.84
CA GLU A 214 16.33 9.55 6.25
C GLU A 214 16.07 8.16 6.84
N ARG A 215 15.61 8.08 8.09
CA ARG A 215 15.32 6.81 8.80
C ARG A 215 13.93 6.24 8.52
N ILE A 216 13.17 6.86 7.62
CA ILE A 216 11.77 6.47 7.34
C ILE A 216 11.69 5.25 6.42
N MET A 217 12.68 5.05 5.56
CA MET A 217 12.73 3.92 4.63
C MET A 217 13.56 2.79 5.21
N LEU A 218 13.27 1.56 4.79
CA LEU A 218 14.19 0.45 5.04
C LEU A 218 15.60 0.78 4.51
N ASN A 219 16.61 0.12 5.07
CA ASN A 219 17.90 -0.04 4.42
C ASN A 219 18.07 -1.48 3.89
N TRP A 220 19.10 -1.70 3.06
CA TRP A 220 19.29 -2.99 2.40
C TRP A 220 19.64 -4.15 3.35
N ASP A 221 20.21 -3.86 4.51
CA ASP A 221 20.54 -4.90 5.50
C ASP A 221 19.28 -5.35 6.25
N GLN A 222 18.38 -4.41 6.55
CA GLN A 222 17.05 -4.75 7.07
C GLN A 222 16.25 -5.57 6.06
N VAL A 223 16.32 -5.25 4.76
CA VAL A 223 15.67 -6.06 3.72
C VAL A 223 16.27 -7.48 3.67
N ARG A 224 17.59 -7.63 3.78
CA ARG A 224 18.23 -8.95 3.87
C ARG A 224 17.76 -9.74 5.09
N GLU A 225 17.65 -9.07 6.23
CA GLU A 225 17.13 -9.65 7.47
C GLU A 225 15.68 -10.13 7.30
N MET A 226 14.81 -9.33 6.68
CA MET A 226 13.43 -9.72 6.38
C MET A 226 13.34 -10.95 5.47
N ILE A 227 14.20 -11.03 4.44
CA ILE A 227 14.26 -12.19 3.54
C ILE A 227 14.73 -13.45 4.31
N ALA A 228 15.75 -13.32 5.15
CA ALA A 228 16.23 -14.42 6.00
C ALA A 228 15.15 -14.90 6.98
N ASP A 229 14.24 -14.00 7.37
CA ASP A 229 13.07 -14.27 8.20
C ASP A 229 11.88 -14.90 7.45
N GLY A 230 12.02 -15.19 6.15
CA GLY A 230 11.01 -15.87 5.34
C GLY A 230 10.03 -14.93 4.63
N MET A 231 10.36 -13.64 4.51
CA MET A 231 9.56 -12.67 3.75
C MET A 231 9.99 -12.63 2.27
N SER A 232 9.03 -12.37 1.39
CA SER A 232 9.27 -12.11 -0.02
C SER A 232 9.36 -10.61 -0.31
N ILE A 233 9.99 -10.25 -1.43
CA ILE A 233 10.08 -8.85 -1.90
C ILE A 233 9.52 -8.71 -3.32
N GLY A 234 9.03 -7.52 -3.63
CA GLY A 234 8.52 -7.14 -4.95
C GLY A 234 8.89 -5.71 -5.33
N GLY A 235 8.65 -5.35 -6.59
CA GLY A 235 8.90 -3.98 -7.08
C GLY A 235 7.77 -3.01 -6.74
N HIS A 236 8.12 -1.77 -6.36
CA HIS A 236 7.18 -0.66 -6.18
C HIS A 236 7.64 0.62 -6.86
N THR A 237 8.08 0.50 -8.12
CA THR A 237 8.78 1.53 -8.92
C THR A 237 10.13 1.97 -8.33
N VAL A 238 10.86 2.83 -9.05
CA VAL A 238 12.16 3.33 -8.61
C VAL A 238 11.97 4.48 -7.61
N THR A 239 11.06 5.42 -7.89
CA THR A 239 10.88 6.67 -7.13
C THR A 239 9.43 6.94 -6.71
N HIS A 240 8.56 5.93 -6.75
CA HIS A 240 7.14 6.04 -6.39
C HIS A 240 6.38 7.07 -7.28
N LEU A 241 6.66 7.01 -8.59
CA LEU A 241 6.05 7.88 -9.61
C LEU A 241 4.61 7.45 -9.92
N ASN A 242 3.73 8.42 -10.22
CA ASN A 242 2.38 8.12 -10.69
C ASN A 242 2.41 7.74 -12.18
N LEU A 243 2.44 6.44 -12.44
CA LEU A 243 2.74 5.89 -13.77
C LEU A 243 1.84 6.42 -14.91
N PRO A 244 0.50 6.56 -14.75
CA PRO A 244 -0.33 7.03 -15.87
C PRO A 244 -0.10 8.46 -16.34
N ASN A 245 0.46 9.31 -15.48
CA ASN A 245 0.70 10.73 -15.79
C ASN A 245 2.15 11.01 -16.19
N ALA A 246 3.01 9.99 -16.14
CA ALA A 246 4.38 10.10 -16.57
C ALA A 246 4.49 9.93 -18.10
N ALA A 247 5.57 10.46 -18.68
CA ALA A 247 5.95 10.10 -20.03
C ALA A 247 6.14 8.57 -20.13
N HIS A 248 5.81 7.98 -21.28
CA HIS A 248 5.86 6.53 -21.48
C HIS A 248 7.21 5.93 -21.08
N GLN A 249 8.31 6.56 -21.51
CA GLN A 249 9.66 6.10 -21.20
C GLN A 249 9.98 6.19 -19.69
N ASP A 250 9.53 7.25 -19.02
CA ASP A 250 9.71 7.37 -17.57
C ASP A 250 8.95 6.28 -16.82
N ALA A 251 7.69 6.02 -17.19
CA ALA A 251 6.90 4.94 -16.60
C ALA A 251 7.57 3.58 -16.80
N GLN A 252 8.07 3.30 -18.02
CA GLN A 252 8.80 2.06 -18.32
C GLN A 252 10.09 1.95 -17.47
N ASN A 253 10.88 3.02 -17.39
CA ASN A 253 12.12 3.04 -16.60
C ASN A 253 11.84 2.85 -15.10
N GLU A 254 10.77 3.44 -14.58
CA GLU A 254 10.34 3.28 -13.20
C GLU A 254 9.92 1.83 -12.89
N ILE A 255 9.22 1.16 -13.81
CA ILE A 255 8.79 -0.22 -13.63
C ILE A 255 9.98 -1.17 -13.77
N THR A 256 10.64 -1.19 -14.94
CA THR A 256 11.74 -2.11 -15.26
C THR A 256 12.95 -1.86 -14.37
N GLY A 257 13.29 -0.59 -14.10
CA GLY A 257 14.42 -0.23 -13.25
C GLY A 257 14.28 -0.77 -11.83
N SER A 258 13.06 -0.78 -11.26
CA SER A 258 12.82 -1.33 -9.93
C SER A 258 13.06 -2.84 -9.87
N LYS A 259 12.64 -3.57 -10.92
CA LYS A 259 12.89 -5.01 -11.05
C LYS A 259 14.37 -5.30 -11.15
N LEU A 260 15.06 -4.67 -12.10
CA LEU A 260 16.49 -4.90 -12.35
C LEU A 260 17.35 -4.54 -11.15
N ALA A 261 17.02 -3.46 -10.42
CA ALA A 261 17.75 -3.08 -9.21
C ALA A 261 17.64 -4.15 -8.11
N LEU A 262 16.44 -4.70 -7.90
CA LEU A 262 16.22 -5.77 -6.92
C LEU A 262 16.86 -7.10 -7.37
N GLU A 263 16.70 -7.49 -8.64
CA GLU A 263 17.31 -8.70 -9.19
C GLU A 263 18.84 -8.65 -9.13
N LYS A 264 19.44 -7.51 -9.47
CA LYS A 264 20.89 -7.27 -9.33
C LYS A 264 21.35 -7.40 -7.88
N LYS A 265 20.57 -6.90 -6.92
CA LYS A 265 20.96 -6.86 -5.51
C LYS A 265 20.83 -8.21 -4.80
N PHE A 266 19.85 -9.02 -5.18
CA PHE A 266 19.53 -10.28 -4.49
C PHE A 266 19.83 -11.54 -5.31
N GLY A 267 20.20 -11.41 -6.59
CA GLY A 267 20.57 -12.53 -7.46
C GLY A 267 19.43 -13.52 -7.72
N LYS A 268 18.17 -13.08 -7.59
CA LYS A 268 16.97 -13.90 -7.75
C LYS A 268 15.92 -13.15 -8.58
N PRO A 269 15.09 -13.85 -9.37
CA PRO A 269 14.00 -13.23 -10.12
C PRO A 269 13.00 -12.51 -9.21
N ILE A 270 12.58 -11.31 -9.59
CA ILE A 270 11.54 -10.56 -8.88
C ILE A 270 10.22 -10.70 -9.64
N ARG A 271 9.30 -11.48 -9.06
CA ARG A 271 8.08 -11.95 -9.74
C ARG A 271 6.89 -11.00 -9.59
N HIS A 272 6.85 -10.19 -8.55
CA HIS A 272 5.66 -9.44 -8.17
C HIS A 272 5.89 -7.94 -8.14
N PHE A 273 4.86 -7.19 -8.55
CA PHE A 273 4.83 -5.74 -8.56
C PHE A 273 3.63 -5.20 -7.78
N SER A 274 3.74 -4.00 -7.24
CA SER A 274 2.60 -3.23 -6.73
C SER A 274 2.58 -1.88 -7.43
N VAL A 275 1.43 -1.48 -7.96
CA VAL A 275 1.29 -0.21 -8.68
C VAL A 275 1.07 0.93 -7.69
N PRO A 276 1.97 1.95 -7.63
CA PRO A 276 1.80 3.11 -6.75
C PRO A 276 0.46 3.82 -6.95
N ASN A 277 -0.17 4.23 -5.85
CA ASN A 277 -1.39 5.03 -5.85
C ASN A 277 -2.59 4.46 -6.66
N SER A 278 -2.61 3.16 -6.97
CA SER A 278 -3.63 2.50 -7.83
C SER A 278 -5.06 2.41 -7.25
N GLY A 279 -5.43 3.28 -6.30
CA GLY A 279 -6.79 3.40 -5.75
C GLY A 279 -7.80 3.71 -6.87
N PRO A 280 -9.11 3.46 -6.65
CA PRO A 280 -10.07 3.12 -7.69
C PRO A 280 -9.95 4.03 -8.92
N TYR A 281 -9.18 3.52 -9.88
CA TYR A 281 -9.06 3.90 -11.28
C TYR A 281 -8.52 5.30 -11.64
N LYS A 282 -7.89 6.06 -10.73
CA LYS A 282 -7.22 7.32 -11.14
C LYS A 282 -5.77 7.13 -11.62
N TYR A 283 -5.03 6.18 -11.04
CA TYR A 283 -3.60 6.00 -11.31
C TYR A 283 -3.23 4.56 -11.74
N TYR A 284 -4.12 3.92 -12.50
CA TYR A 284 -3.86 2.65 -13.19
C TYR A 284 -4.63 2.60 -14.52
N ASN A 285 -4.03 2.09 -15.58
CA ASN A 285 -4.65 1.92 -16.90
C ASN A 285 -4.04 0.75 -17.67
N ALA A 286 -4.62 0.42 -18.83
CA ALA A 286 -4.17 -0.70 -19.67
C ALA A 286 -2.73 -0.54 -20.18
N ALA A 287 -2.24 0.70 -20.37
CA ALA A 287 -0.86 0.94 -20.78
C ALA A 287 0.13 0.56 -19.67
N VAL A 288 -0.13 0.98 -18.43
CA VAL A 288 0.67 0.59 -17.26
C VAL A 288 0.70 -0.93 -17.09
N LYS A 289 -0.46 -1.59 -17.20
CA LYS A 289 -0.54 -3.06 -17.13
C LYS A 289 0.35 -3.74 -18.17
N ARG A 290 0.31 -3.27 -19.42
CA ARG A 290 1.19 -3.79 -20.50
C ARG A 290 2.66 -3.57 -20.20
N MET A 291 3.05 -2.40 -19.69
CA MET A 291 4.45 -2.11 -19.31
C MET A 291 4.93 -3.04 -18.18
N VAL A 292 4.08 -3.32 -17.19
CA VAL A 292 4.38 -4.25 -16.09
C VAL A 292 4.60 -5.66 -16.64
N GLY A 293 3.69 -6.16 -17.49
CA GLY A 293 3.83 -7.47 -18.14
C GLY A 293 5.08 -7.55 -19.02
N ALA A 294 5.32 -6.54 -19.86
CA ALA A 294 6.49 -6.45 -20.74
C ALA A 294 7.83 -6.35 -19.98
N SER A 295 7.80 -5.89 -18.72
CA SER A 295 8.97 -5.89 -17.84
C SER A 295 9.27 -7.26 -17.22
N GLY A 296 8.47 -8.28 -17.49
CA GLY A 296 8.68 -9.64 -16.98
C GLY A 296 8.26 -9.85 -15.52
N PHE A 297 7.33 -9.04 -15.00
CA PHE A 297 6.63 -9.37 -13.76
C PHE A 297 5.56 -10.43 -14.05
N VAL A 298 5.49 -11.44 -13.17
CA VAL A 298 4.50 -12.53 -13.25
C VAL A 298 3.15 -12.07 -12.72
N SER A 299 3.15 -11.23 -11.67
CA SER A 299 1.92 -10.66 -11.14
C SER A 299 2.08 -9.22 -10.69
N SER A 300 0.95 -8.52 -10.59
CA SER A 300 0.88 -7.16 -10.10
C SER A 300 -0.38 -6.94 -9.28
N VAL A 301 -0.25 -6.28 -8.14
CA VAL A 301 -1.36 -5.92 -7.26
C VAL A 301 -1.78 -4.47 -7.45
N THR A 302 -3.08 -4.22 -7.31
CA THR A 302 -3.66 -2.87 -7.30
C THR A 302 -4.33 -2.57 -5.97
N SER A 303 -4.83 -1.35 -5.80
CA SER A 303 -5.61 -0.96 -4.64
C SER A 303 -7.12 -1.24 -4.78
N ALA A 304 -7.54 -1.87 -5.89
CA ALA A 304 -8.93 -2.27 -6.11
C ALA A 304 -9.36 -3.29 -5.06
N HIS A 305 -10.60 -3.13 -4.56
CA HIS A 305 -11.13 -4.00 -3.52
C HIS A 305 -11.59 -5.34 -4.08
N GLY A 306 -11.15 -6.45 -3.49
CA GLY A 306 -11.65 -7.78 -3.86
C GLY A 306 -10.74 -8.93 -3.46
N PHE A 307 -11.14 -10.12 -3.87
CA PHE A 307 -10.40 -11.37 -3.70
C PHE A 307 -9.70 -11.77 -5.00
N VAL A 308 -8.74 -12.68 -4.88
CA VAL A 308 -8.08 -13.38 -5.98
C VAL A 308 -8.66 -14.78 -6.10
N ASP A 309 -9.03 -15.17 -7.31
CA ASP A 309 -9.57 -16.47 -7.69
C ASP A 309 -8.86 -17.02 -8.94
N ALA A 310 -9.27 -18.21 -9.40
CA ALA A 310 -8.66 -18.89 -10.54
C ALA A 310 -8.79 -18.13 -11.88
N ASN A 311 -9.70 -17.16 -11.98
CA ASN A 311 -9.93 -16.37 -13.19
C ASN A 311 -9.40 -14.94 -13.07
N SER A 312 -8.71 -14.64 -11.97
CA SER A 312 -8.19 -13.32 -11.70
C SER A 312 -7.05 -12.99 -12.66
N ASP A 313 -7.08 -11.77 -13.20
CA ASP A 313 -5.98 -11.25 -13.99
C ASP A 313 -4.74 -11.05 -13.11
N LEU A 314 -3.68 -11.81 -13.37
CA LEU A 314 -2.47 -11.79 -12.55
C LEU A 314 -1.77 -10.44 -12.54
N LEU A 315 -1.97 -9.59 -13.54
CA LEU A 315 -1.38 -8.25 -13.59
C LEU A 315 -2.28 -7.19 -12.92
N GLU A 316 -3.44 -7.58 -12.40
CA GLU A 316 -4.42 -6.69 -11.77
C GLU A 316 -5.05 -7.31 -10.51
N LEU A 317 -4.25 -7.95 -9.67
CA LEU A 317 -4.72 -8.61 -8.46
C LEU A 317 -5.33 -7.59 -7.48
N LYS A 318 -6.56 -7.90 -7.03
CA LYS A 318 -7.31 -7.10 -6.07
C LYS A 318 -6.85 -7.36 -4.64
N ARG A 319 -7.04 -6.38 -3.76
CA ARG A 319 -6.63 -6.45 -2.34
C ARG A 319 -7.75 -6.05 -1.39
N ILE A 320 -7.68 -6.54 -0.17
CA ILE A 320 -8.52 -6.13 0.95
C ILE A 320 -7.79 -5.03 1.72
N ARG A 321 -8.47 -3.89 1.91
CA ARG A 321 -7.97 -2.79 2.74
C ARG A 321 -8.03 -3.21 4.21
N THR A 322 -6.93 -3.00 4.95
CA THR A 322 -6.79 -3.50 6.34
C THR A 322 -6.91 -2.42 7.41
N VAL A 323 -7.20 -1.18 7.02
CA VAL A 323 -7.35 -0.04 7.93
C VAL A 323 -8.82 0.35 8.01
N PRO A 324 -9.50 0.30 9.19
CA PRO A 324 -8.99 0.14 10.57
C PRO A 324 -9.30 -1.25 11.18
N ALA A 325 -8.90 -1.48 12.45
CA ALA A 325 -9.29 -2.54 13.40
C ALA A 325 -9.59 -3.98 12.90
N LEU A 326 -9.04 -4.99 13.60
CA LEU A 326 -9.17 -6.42 13.26
C LEU A 326 -10.61 -6.87 12.93
N HIS A 327 -11.57 -6.48 13.75
CA HIS A 327 -12.96 -6.91 13.57
C HIS A 327 -13.58 -6.36 12.28
N GLU A 328 -13.17 -5.18 11.81
CA GLU A 328 -13.61 -4.62 10.54
C GLU A 328 -12.99 -5.39 9.37
N VAL A 329 -11.68 -5.69 9.43
CA VAL A 329 -10.99 -6.48 8.39
C VAL A 329 -11.62 -7.86 8.25
N VAL A 330 -11.89 -8.53 9.37
CA VAL A 330 -12.52 -9.86 9.38
C VAL A 330 -13.95 -9.80 8.87
N ALA A 331 -14.74 -8.81 9.28
CA ALA A 331 -16.07 -8.61 8.74
C ALA A 331 -16.05 -8.37 7.23
N THR A 332 -15.10 -7.58 6.72
CA THR A 332 -14.93 -7.35 5.28
C THR A 332 -14.65 -8.66 4.52
N ILE A 333 -13.79 -9.52 5.06
CA ILE A 333 -13.48 -10.82 4.42
C ILE A 333 -14.68 -11.76 4.47
N GLU A 334 -15.29 -11.92 5.64
CA GLU A 334 -16.34 -12.92 5.87
C GLU A 334 -17.68 -12.54 5.26
N LEU A 335 -18.01 -11.25 5.19
CA LEU A 335 -19.22 -10.78 4.49
C LEU A 335 -18.96 -10.61 2.99
N GLY A 336 -17.77 -10.10 2.63
CA GLY A 336 -17.39 -9.87 1.23
C GLY A 336 -17.33 -11.15 0.41
N LYS A 337 -17.19 -12.32 1.04
CA LYS A 337 -17.21 -13.58 0.30
C LYS A 337 -18.55 -13.87 -0.38
N PHE A 338 -19.64 -13.25 0.07
CA PHE A 338 -20.97 -13.40 -0.54
C PHE A 338 -21.27 -12.33 -1.59
N SER A 339 -20.51 -11.24 -1.63
CA SER A 339 -20.78 -10.06 -2.48
C SER A 339 -20.31 -10.18 -3.93
N GLN A 340 -20.11 -11.41 -4.45
CA GLN A 340 -19.85 -11.66 -5.88
C GLN A 340 -20.90 -12.59 -6.53
N ASN A 341 -21.86 -13.14 -5.79
CA ASN A 341 -22.95 -13.93 -6.37
C ASN A 341 -24.07 -13.08 -7.02
N ALA A 342 -24.08 -11.76 -6.79
CA ALA A 342 -25.11 -10.88 -7.37
C ALA A 342 -24.90 -10.55 -8.86
N ALA A 343 -23.70 -10.81 -9.42
CA ALA A 343 -23.43 -10.54 -10.84
C ALA A 343 -23.79 -11.70 -11.77
N LEU A 344 -24.06 -12.90 -11.23
CA LEU A 344 -24.44 -14.08 -12.02
C LEU A 344 -25.95 -14.36 -12.00
N ASN A 345 -26.69 -13.78 -11.05
CA ASN A 345 -28.15 -13.98 -10.93
C ASN A 345 -28.99 -12.88 -11.60
N ASN A 346 -28.38 -11.83 -12.17
CA ASN A 346 -29.10 -10.78 -12.90
C ASN A 346 -28.90 -10.87 -14.43
N ALA A 347 -28.42 -12.02 -14.93
CA ALA A 347 -28.35 -12.34 -16.37
C ALA A 347 -29.39 -13.40 -16.78
N GLN A 348 -30.25 -13.81 -15.85
CA GLN A 348 -31.43 -14.62 -16.09
C GLN A 348 -32.53 -14.09 -15.16
N ASP A 349 -33.14 -12.98 -15.56
CA ASP A 349 -34.54 -12.62 -15.29
C ASP A 349 -34.92 -11.40 -16.15
#